data_AF-A0AAW4Z7H3-F1
#
_entry.id   AF-A0AAW4Z7H3-F1
#
_cell.length_a   1.000
_cell.length_b   1.000
_cell.length_c   1.000
_cell.angle_alpha   90.00
_cell.angle_beta   90.00
_cell.angle_gamma   90.00
#
_symmetry.space_group_name_H-M   'P 1'
#
loop_
_entity.id
_entity.type
_entity.pdbx_description
1 polymer ?
#
loop_
_entity_poly.entity_id
_entity_poly.type
_entity_poly.pdbx_seq_one_letter_code
_entity_poly.pdbx_strand_id
1 'polypeptide(L)'
;MDFTENTIRTGQSVVGDYRLDYSITYNKDKLMKIEAQVKQVSASAPSYIGNILYVESTKKYSCSLSGTSAEVRATLLADFEKTITELSK
;
A
#
# COMPACT_ATOMS: atom_id res chain seq x y z
N MET A 1 -26.46 -7.25 15.22
CA MET A 1 -25.41 -7.51 14.20
C MET A 1 -24.79 -6.16 13.90
N ASP A 2 -23.63 -5.87 14.50
CA ASP A 2 -22.89 -4.64 14.19
C ASP A 2 -22.30 -4.77 12.79
N PHE A 3 -22.98 -4.19 11.80
CA PHE A 3 -22.35 -3.87 10.53
C PHE A 3 -21.31 -2.79 10.83
N THR A 4 -20.07 -3.20 11.05
CA THR A 4 -18.95 -2.25 11.04
C THR A 4 -18.90 -1.64 9.65
N GLU A 5 -19.39 -0.41 9.51
CA GLU A 5 -19.30 0.40 8.30
C GLU A 5 -17.81 0.64 7.99
N ASN A 6 -17.21 -0.32 7.29
CA ASN A 6 -15.85 -0.21 6.81
C ASN A 6 -15.90 0.42 5.42
N THR A 7 -15.36 1.64 5.30
CA THR A 7 -15.22 2.31 4.01
C THR A 7 -13.88 1.94 3.42
N ILE A 8 -13.88 1.35 2.23
CA ILE A 8 -12.65 1.06 1.48
C ILE A 8 -12.48 2.11 0.40
N ARG A 9 -11.33 2.82 0.43
CA ARG A 9 -10.90 3.73 -0.62
C ARG A 9 -9.73 3.12 -1.38
N THR A 10 -9.75 3.22 -2.70
CA THR A 10 -8.65 2.72 -3.54
C THR A 10 -7.89 3.88 -4.16
N GLY A 11 -6.59 3.69 -4.36
CA GLY A 11 -5.72 4.66 -5.02
C GLY A 11 -4.65 3.95 -5.83
N GLN A 12 -3.87 4.70 -6.59
CA GLN A 12 -2.72 4.16 -7.30
C GLN A 12 -1.57 5.16 -7.31
N SER A 13 -0.33 4.66 -7.22
CA SER A 13 0.90 5.42 -7.44
C SER A 13 1.81 4.65 -8.39
N VAL A 14 2.64 5.37 -9.15
CA VAL A 14 3.64 4.78 -10.05
C VAL A 14 5.01 5.33 -9.67
N VAL A 15 5.94 4.42 -9.38
CA VAL A 15 7.31 4.70 -8.97
C VAL A 15 8.25 3.96 -9.93
N GLY A 16 8.78 4.68 -10.93
CA GLY A 16 9.56 4.08 -12.01
C GLY A 16 8.75 3.01 -12.75
N ASP A 17 9.29 1.80 -12.81
CA ASP A 17 8.67 0.63 -13.47
C ASP A 17 7.68 -0.13 -12.58
N TYR A 18 7.27 0.44 -11.45
CA TYR A 18 6.41 -0.22 -10.47
C TYR A 18 5.16 0.59 -10.21
N ARG A 19 4.02 -0.09 -10.08
CA ARG A 19 2.74 0.48 -9.70
C ARG A 19 2.31 -0.07 -8.34
N LEU A 20 1.93 0.82 -7.44
CA LEU A 20 1.32 0.50 -6.16
C LEU A 20 -0.18 0.72 -6.27
N ASP A 21 -0.96 -0.35 -6.21
CA ASP A 21 -2.42 -0.31 -6.14
C ASP A 21 -2.84 -0.30 -4.65
N TYR A 22 -3.27 0.86 -4.14
CA TYR A 22 -3.61 1.09 -2.75
C TYR A 22 -5.06 0.68 -2.44
N SER A 23 -5.26 0.12 -1.26
CA SER A 23 -6.56 -0.16 -0.64
C SER A 23 -6.50 0.28 0.82
N ILE A 24 -7.26 1.32 1.15
CA ILE A 24 -7.28 1.98 2.44
C ILE A 24 -8.62 1.68 3.10
N THR A 25 -8.58 1.06 4.27
CA THR A 25 -9.78 0.73 5.04
C THR A 25 -9.94 1.72 6.19
N TYR A 26 -11.11 2.33 6.27
CA TYR A 26 -11.55 3.19 7.37
C TYR A 26 -12.69 2.53 8.14
N ASN A 27 -12.79 2.83 9.43
CA ASN A 27 -13.94 2.49 10.27
C ASN A 27 -14.37 3.77 11.01
N LYS A 28 -15.60 4.23 10.78
CA LYS A 28 -16.11 5.50 11.36
C LYS A 28 -15.13 6.66 11.19
N ASP A 29 -14.64 6.84 9.95
CA ASP A 29 -13.64 7.83 9.54
C ASP A 29 -12.24 7.69 10.17
N LYS A 30 -12.00 6.65 10.98
CA LYS A 30 -10.66 6.33 11.49
C LYS A 30 -9.95 5.37 10.55
N LEU A 31 -8.70 5.68 10.22
CA LEU A 31 -7.84 4.79 9.46
C LEU A 31 -7.66 3.47 10.23
N MET A 32 -7.84 2.34 9.56
CA MET A 32 -7.64 1.01 10.15
C MET A 32 -6.45 0.30 9.53
N LYS A 33 -6.38 0.34 8.20
CA LYS A 33 -5.44 -0.47 7.42
C LYS A 33 -5.14 0.21 6.09
N ILE A 34 -3.89 0.14 5.65
CA ILE A 34 -3.46 0.52 4.30
C ILE A 34 -2.76 -0.69 3.70
N GLU A 35 -3.20 -1.11 2.52
CA GLU A 35 -2.57 -2.14 1.72
C GLU A 35 -2.15 -1.55 0.38
N ALA A 36 -0.94 -1.85 -0.08
CA ALA A 36 -0.54 -1.59 -1.44
C ALA A 36 -0.09 -2.89 -2.09
N GLN A 37 -0.76 -3.28 -3.18
CA GLN A 37 -0.26 -4.33 -4.05
C GLN A 37 0.74 -3.71 -5.02
N VAL A 38 1.94 -4.28 -5.09
CA VAL A 38 2.99 -3.80 -5.98
C VAL A 38 3.05 -4.68 -7.21
N LYS A 39 2.96 -4.04 -8.38
CA LYS A 39 3.08 -4.68 -9.69
C LYS A 39 4.22 -4.05 -10.47
N GLN A 40 5.04 -4.85 -11.14
CA GLN A 40 6.01 -4.36 -12.11
C GLN A 40 5.31 -4.15 -13.45
N VAL A 41 5.33 -2.92 -13.96
CA VAL A 41 4.63 -2.50 -15.18
C VAL A 41 5.54 -2.46 -16.43
N SER A 42 6.86 -2.62 -16.27
CA SER A 42 7.79 -2.64 -17.41
C SER A 42 7.78 -3.93 -18.23
N ALA A 43 7.14 -4.99 -17.74
CA ALA A 43 6.92 -6.21 -18.50
C ALA A 43 5.70 -6.05 -19.44
N SER A 44 5.72 -6.76 -20.57
CA SER A 44 4.62 -6.78 -21.56
C SER A 44 3.26 -7.15 -20.96
N ALA A 45 3.26 -7.78 -19.77
CA ALA A 45 2.12 -7.93 -18.89
C ALA A 45 2.52 -7.51 -17.46
N PRO A 46 1.72 -6.66 -16.78
CA PRO A 46 1.99 -6.29 -15.39
C PRO A 46 2.07 -7.52 -14.49
N SER A 47 3.19 -7.69 -13.78
CA SER A 47 3.41 -8.85 -12.91
C SER A 47 3.30 -8.44 -11.45
N TYR A 48 2.61 -9.24 -10.64
CA TYR A 48 2.56 -9.03 -9.20
C TYR A 48 3.91 -9.43 -8.59
N ILE A 49 4.52 -8.51 -7.84
CA ILE A 49 5.83 -8.74 -7.22
C ILE A 49 5.77 -8.75 -5.68
N GLY A 50 4.64 -8.37 -5.11
CA GLY A 50 4.45 -8.38 -3.66
C GLY A 50 3.48 -7.32 -3.15
N ASN A 51 3.46 -7.14 -1.83
CA ASN A 51 2.59 -6.17 -1.18
C ASN A 51 3.26 -5.51 0.03
N ILE A 52 2.72 -4.34 0.36
CA ILE A 52 3.05 -3.56 1.54
C ILE A 52 1.76 -3.40 2.35
N LEU A 53 1.86 -3.57 3.66
CA LEU A 53 0.74 -3.50 4.59
C LEU A 53 1.12 -2.64 5.79
N TYR A 54 0.21 -1.76 6.17
CA TYR A 54 0.23 -1.02 7.42
C TYR A 54 -1.09 -1.20 8.18
N VAL A 55 -0.99 -1.47 9.48
CA VAL A 55 -2.14 -1.64 10.37
C VAL A 55 -2.07 -0.58 11.47
N GLU A 56 -3.01 0.36 11.46
CA GLU A 56 -3.01 1.54 12.33
C GLU A 56 -3.12 1.15 13.82
N SER A 57 -3.94 0.15 14.14
CA SER A 57 -4.18 -0.28 15.53
C SER A 57 -2.94 -0.83 16.24
N THR A 58 -1.99 -1.38 15.47
CA THR A 58 -0.76 -1.97 16.01
C THR A 58 0.48 -1.18 15.61
N LYS A 59 0.32 -0.15 14.78
CA LYS A 59 1.42 0.58 14.12
C LYS A 59 2.42 -0.37 13.44
N LYS A 60 1.97 -1.55 13.03
CA LYS A 60 2.82 -2.58 12.43
C LYS A 60 2.89 -2.40 10.94
N TYR A 61 4.09 -2.64 10.44
CA TYR A 61 4.44 -2.58 9.05
C TYR A 61 4.89 -3.95 8.55
N SER A 62 4.40 -4.36 7.39
CA SER A 62 4.85 -5.57 6.70
C SER A 62 5.11 -5.25 5.23
N CYS A 63 6.25 -5.68 4.73
CA CYS A 63 6.64 -5.52 3.34
C CYS A 63 7.18 -6.85 2.83
N SER A 64 6.45 -7.42 1.88
CA SER A 64 6.80 -8.65 1.20
C SER A 64 6.93 -8.34 -0.28
N LEU A 65 8.15 -8.01 -0.72
CA LEU A 65 8.48 -7.75 -2.12
C LEU A 65 9.52 -8.76 -2.59
N SER A 66 9.31 -9.31 -3.78
CA SER A 66 10.19 -10.28 -4.42
C SER A 66 10.79 -9.69 -5.69
N GLY A 67 12.05 -10.01 -5.99
CA GLY A 67 12.69 -9.62 -7.25
C GLY A 67 13.00 -8.12 -7.39
N THR A 68 12.94 -7.33 -6.32
CA THR A 68 13.32 -5.90 -6.31
C THR A 68 14.70 -5.68 -5.71
N SER A 69 15.43 -4.68 -6.20
CA SER A 69 16.67 -4.21 -5.57
C SER A 69 16.38 -3.45 -4.28
N ALA A 70 17.39 -3.31 -3.41
CA ALA A 70 17.27 -2.57 -2.15
C ALA A 70 16.87 -1.09 -2.38
N GLU A 71 17.42 -0.46 -3.43
CA GLU A 71 17.12 0.93 -3.79
C GLU A 71 15.66 1.11 -4.22
N VAL A 72 15.18 0.23 -5.10
CA VAL A 72 13.77 0.23 -5.53
C VAL A 72 12.85 0.02 -4.33
N ARG A 73 13.19 -0.94 -3.47
CA ARG A 73 12.43 -1.21 -2.25
C ARG A 73 12.37 0.04 -1.37
N ALA A 74 13.47 0.74 -1.15
CA ALA A 74 13.48 1.97 -0.36
C ALA A 74 12.55 3.05 -0.94
N THR A 75 12.56 3.25 -2.26
CA THR A 75 11.70 4.24 -2.93
C THR A 75 10.22 3.87 -2.83
N LEU A 76 9.87 2.59 -3.02
CA LEU A 76 8.49 2.11 -2.87
C LEU A 76 7.98 2.27 -1.44
N LEU A 77 8.82 1.97 -0.45
CA LEU A 77 8.51 2.15 0.96
C LEU A 77 8.30 3.63 1.29
N ALA A 78 9.15 4.53 0.78
CA ALA A 78 9.02 5.96 0.98
C ALA A 78 7.73 6.55 0.38
N ASP A 79 7.34 6.13 -0.83
CA ASP A 79 6.05 6.51 -1.44
C ASP A 79 4.86 6.03 -0.59
N PHE A 80 4.95 4.81 -0.09
CA PHE A 80 3.93 4.24 0.79
C PHE A 80 3.85 4.98 2.14
N GLU A 81 4.97 5.28 2.78
CA GLU A 81 5.03 6.02 4.05
C GLU A 81 4.52 7.46 3.91
N LYS A 82 4.82 8.11 2.78
CA LYS A 82 4.25 9.41 2.43
C LYS A 82 2.73 9.32 2.35
N THR A 83 2.20 8.29 1.68
CA THR A 83 0.75 8.02 1.62
C THR A 83 0.14 7.82 3.00
N ILE A 84 0.78 7.04 3.89
CA ILE A 84 0.32 6.88 5.29
C ILE A 84 0.26 8.25 5.97
N THR A 85 1.31 9.05 5.85
CA THR A 85 1.43 10.36 6.50
C THR A 85 0.38 11.35 6.01
N GLU A 86 0.08 11.36 4.71
CA GLU A 86 -0.96 12.21 4.12
C GLU A 86 -2.36 11.80 4.59
N LEU A 87 -2.61 10.50 4.74
CA LEU A 87 -3.92 9.97 5.14
C LEU A 87 -4.14 9.93 6.66
N SER A 88 -3.08 10.08 7.46
CA SER A 88 -3.13 10.08 8.92
C SER A 88 -3.16 11.49 9.53
N LYS A 89 -3.20 12.55 8.70
CA LYS A 89 -3.39 13.95 9.12
C LYS A 89 -4.88 14.28 9.22
#